data_AF-A0A433HVA8-F1
#
_entry.id   AF-A0A433HVA8-F1
#
_cell.length_a   1.000
_cell.length_b   1.000
_cell.length_c   1.000
_cell.angle_alpha   90.00
_cell.angle_beta   90.00
_cell.angle_gamma   90.00
#
_symmetry.space_group_name_H-M   'P 1'
#
loop_
_entity.id
_entity.type
_entity.pdbx_description
1 polymer ?
#
loop_
_entity_poly.entity_id
_entity_poly.type
_entity_poly.pdbx_seq_one_letter_code
_entity_poly.pdbx_strand_id
1 'polypeptide(L)'
;MPNSSRIAALLLLFIGLLTLTGCNDDHCPDCGITTDSPARINDTAKHPDQINDFLRLVFLSPNQEFSGLLGQPSASYAFVGPTRFYQPPLPVNQIPQYPGLIYRADKTLYAIRCQPRNAEELAPLLATWPNIYALLKTELGNKGYACPASPGAGENALYCLVKDYQDTPSVVSSDSIYLALEVAVQLFANPDISNILKTRYGIYQEFSGLGWSIKTYDNYAPMSAHVVLSQAVVPEYLVKNATLAQGECRCIRVEPYAGRETDLLDPDFISQVGSADCPIVNNLRRAR
;
A
#
# COMPACT_ATOMS: atom_id res chain seq x y z
N MET A 1 -44.41 -42.79 -53.46
CA MET A 1 -44.84 -43.02 -52.06
C MET A 1 -43.66 -43.63 -51.31
N PRO A 2 -43.32 -43.22 -50.08
CA PRO A 2 -43.44 -41.91 -49.43
C PRO A 2 -42.09 -41.40 -48.85
N ASN A 3 -42.04 -40.09 -48.62
CA ASN A 3 -41.46 -39.35 -47.49
C ASN A 3 -40.20 -39.88 -46.79
N SER A 4 -39.18 -39.01 -46.69
CA SER A 4 -38.62 -38.58 -45.40
C SER A 4 -37.79 -37.30 -45.57
N SER A 5 -38.52 -36.18 -45.64
CA SER A 5 -38.04 -34.86 -45.27
C SER A 5 -37.46 -34.87 -43.84
N ARG A 6 -36.49 -33.99 -43.58
CA ARG A 6 -35.98 -33.50 -42.28
C ARG A 6 -34.54 -33.88 -41.89
N ILE A 7 -33.54 -33.72 -42.77
CA ILE A 7 -32.14 -33.49 -42.32
C ILE A 7 -31.41 -32.51 -43.27
N ALA A 8 -32.03 -31.38 -43.60
CA ALA A 8 -31.40 -30.36 -44.46
C ALA A 8 -31.74 -28.91 -44.04
N ALA A 9 -32.04 -28.69 -42.76
CA ALA A 9 -32.53 -27.40 -42.24
C ALA A 9 -31.72 -26.86 -41.05
N LEU A 10 -30.46 -27.28 -40.84
CA LEU A 10 -29.67 -26.83 -39.69
C LEU A 10 -28.20 -26.51 -39.98
N LEU A 11 -27.81 -26.40 -41.25
CA LEU A 11 -26.41 -26.12 -41.63
C LEU A 11 -26.23 -24.93 -42.60
N LEU A 12 -27.25 -24.11 -42.79
CA LEU A 12 -27.23 -22.95 -43.70
C LEU A 12 -27.65 -21.63 -43.02
N LEU A 13 -27.49 -21.54 -41.69
CA LEU A 13 -27.88 -20.37 -40.88
C LEU A 13 -26.70 -19.72 -40.12
N PHE A 14 -25.47 -19.92 -40.60
CA PHE A 14 -24.26 -19.31 -40.01
C PHE A 14 -23.35 -18.59 -41.03
N ILE A 15 -23.84 -18.38 -42.26
CA ILE A 15 -23.12 -17.63 -43.30
C ILE A 15 -24.07 -16.56 -43.81
N GLY A 16 -24.07 -15.39 -43.16
CA GLY A 16 -24.92 -14.29 -43.62
C GLY A 16 -25.17 -13.21 -42.58
N LEU A 17 -24.12 -12.61 -42.04
CA LEU A 17 -24.18 -11.27 -41.47
C LEU A 17 -22.77 -10.81 -41.17
N LEU A 18 -22.08 -10.25 -42.18
CA LEU A 18 -20.96 -9.33 -42.03
C LEU A 18 -20.64 -8.79 -43.44
N THR A 19 -20.91 -7.50 -43.63
CA THR A 19 -20.78 -6.59 -44.80
C THR A 19 -22.16 -5.99 -45.12
N LEU A 20 -22.44 -4.68 -45.16
CA LEU A 20 -21.68 -3.43 -45.09
C LEU A 20 -22.68 -2.30 -44.77
N THR A 21 -22.34 -1.38 -43.88
CA THR A 21 -22.63 0.08 -43.89
C THR A 21 -21.88 0.67 -42.68
N GLY A 22 -21.13 1.76 -42.70
CA GLY A 22 -20.67 2.71 -43.69
C GLY A 22 -19.75 3.67 -42.92
N CYS A 23 -18.63 4.09 -43.50
CA CYS A 23 -17.86 5.20 -42.95
C CYS A 23 -18.68 6.48 -43.03
N ASN A 24 -18.82 7.21 -41.92
CA ASN A 24 -18.78 8.66 -41.97
C ASN A 24 -18.30 9.22 -40.64
N ASP A 25 -17.28 10.07 -40.75
CA ASP A 25 -16.87 11.03 -39.75
C ASP A 25 -18.08 11.79 -39.21
N ASP A 26 -18.27 11.74 -37.89
CA ASP A 26 -18.64 12.92 -37.14
C ASP A 26 -17.78 12.91 -35.87
N HIS A 27 -16.95 13.94 -35.77
CA HIS A 27 -16.30 14.32 -34.53
C HIS A 27 -17.36 14.38 -33.42
N CYS A 28 -17.17 13.66 -32.32
CA CYS A 28 -17.64 14.15 -31.02
C CYS A 28 -16.45 14.88 -30.38
N PRO A 29 -16.33 16.22 -30.50
CA PRO A 29 -15.20 16.94 -29.94
C PRO A 29 -15.29 17.11 -28.42
N ASP A 30 -16.21 16.42 -27.72
CA ASP A 30 -16.43 16.65 -26.29
C ASP A 30 -17.12 15.50 -25.54
N CYS A 31 -16.89 14.26 -25.98
CA CYS A 31 -17.32 13.07 -25.21
C CYS A 31 -16.29 12.77 -24.10
N GLY A 32 -16.15 13.69 -23.15
CA GLY A 32 -15.22 13.65 -22.02
C GLY A 32 -15.59 12.65 -20.93
N ILE A 33 -15.56 11.35 -21.25
CA ILE A 33 -15.43 10.29 -20.24
C ILE A 33 -14.07 9.66 -20.47
N THR A 34 -13.09 10.12 -19.69
CA THR A 34 -11.83 9.38 -19.56
C THR A 34 -12.18 8.01 -18.98
N THR A 35 -12.14 6.98 -19.83
CA THR A 35 -12.17 5.58 -19.42
C THR A 35 -10.80 5.19 -18.88
N ASP A 36 -10.27 6.00 -17.96
CA ASP A 36 -9.03 5.71 -17.30
C ASP A 36 -9.25 4.47 -16.43
N SER A 37 -8.75 3.36 -16.97
CA SER A 37 -8.67 2.07 -16.30
C SER A 37 -8.18 2.27 -14.87
N PRO A 38 -8.84 1.69 -13.85
CA PRO A 38 -8.36 1.79 -12.48
C PRO A 38 -6.93 1.25 -12.44
N ALA A 39 -6.02 2.07 -11.88
CA ALA A 39 -4.59 1.84 -11.72
C ALA A 39 -4.00 0.76 -12.64
N ARG A 40 -3.55 1.17 -13.84
CA ARG A 40 -2.68 0.27 -14.63
C ARG A 40 -1.49 -0.07 -13.74
N ILE A 41 -1.28 -1.36 -13.47
CA ILE A 41 0.04 -1.89 -13.08
C ILE A 41 0.95 -1.50 -14.24
N ASN A 42 1.52 -0.32 -14.19
CA ASN A 42 2.44 0.17 -15.20
C ASN A 42 3.83 -0.36 -14.86
N ASP A 43 4.69 -0.49 -15.87
CA ASP A 43 6.05 -0.99 -15.67
C ASP A 43 6.84 -0.13 -14.67
N THR A 44 6.40 1.11 -14.43
CA THR A 44 6.93 2.01 -13.41
C THR A 44 6.57 1.65 -11.97
N ALA A 45 5.62 0.74 -11.71
CA ALA A 45 5.49 0.03 -10.42
C ALA A 45 6.66 -0.92 -10.13
N LYS A 46 7.39 -1.36 -11.16
CA LYS A 46 8.55 -2.25 -11.06
C LYS A 46 9.88 -1.50 -11.12
N HIS A 47 9.84 -0.16 -11.18
CA HIS A 47 11.01 0.71 -11.31
C HIS A 47 11.40 1.29 -9.93
N PRO A 48 12.38 0.67 -9.23
CA PRO A 48 12.83 1.11 -7.90
C PRO A 48 13.59 2.45 -7.92
N ASP A 49 13.72 3.08 -9.07
CA ASP A 49 14.29 4.40 -9.29
C ASP A 49 13.27 5.53 -9.08
N GLN A 50 11.97 5.23 -8.93
CA GLN A 50 10.92 6.20 -8.59
C GLN A 50 10.46 6.08 -7.13
N ILE A 51 11.41 5.88 -6.21
CA ILE A 51 11.16 5.71 -4.77
C ILE A 51 11.44 7.03 -4.02
N ASN A 52 10.84 8.12 -4.47
CA ASN A 52 10.96 9.43 -3.80
C ASN A 52 9.68 10.26 -3.84
N ASP A 53 8.51 9.63 -4.08
CA ASP A 53 7.21 10.29 -3.99
C ASP A 53 6.22 9.38 -3.26
N PHE A 54 5.88 9.79 -2.05
CA PHE A 54 5.10 8.98 -1.13
C PHE A 54 3.90 9.71 -0.58
N LEU A 55 2.79 9.00 -0.44
CA LEU A 55 1.60 9.41 0.28
C LEU A 55 1.44 8.60 1.55
N ARG A 56 1.07 9.28 2.64
CA ARG A 56 0.66 8.67 3.90
C ARG A 56 -0.56 9.38 4.46
N LEU A 57 -1.50 8.58 4.97
CA LEU A 57 -2.66 9.07 5.71
C LEU A 57 -2.54 8.72 7.18
N VAL A 58 -2.87 9.66 8.05
CA VAL A 58 -2.93 9.45 9.50
C VAL A 58 -4.27 9.96 10.01
N PHE A 59 -4.97 9.13 10.79
CA PHE A 59 -6.23 9.50 11.44
C PHE A 59 -6.00 9.65 12.93
N LEU A 60 -6.10 10.88 13.45
CA LEU A 60 -5.91 11.17 14.88
C LEU A 60 -7.22 11.59 15.52
N SER A 61 -7.32 11.39 16.84
CA SER A 61 -8.49 11.90 17.58
C SER A 61 -8.57 13.43 17.45
N PRO A 62 -9.79 14.00 17.43
CA PRO A 62 -9.92 15.46 17.48
C PRO A 62 -9.11 16.03 18.65
N ASN A 63 -8.40 17.13 18.42
CA ASN A 63 -7.49 17.80 19.37
C ASN A 63 -6.20 17.05 19.72
N GLN A 64 -5.94 15.88 19.14
CA GLN A 64 -4.63 15.25 19.25
C GLN A 64 -3.65 15.97 18.33
N GLU A 65 -2.56 16.48 18.91
CA GLU A 65 -1.49 17.12 18.14
C GLU A 65 -0.75 16.09 17.29
N PHE A 66 -0.49 16.46 16.04
CA PHE A 66 0.38 15.69 15.17
C PHE A 66 1.83 15.92 15.59
N SER A 67 2.60 14.84 15.75
CA SER A 67 3.98 14.90 16.25
C SER A 67 4.98 15.54 15.29
N GLY A 68 4.59 15.82 14.04
CA GLY A 68 5.52 16.25 12.99
C GLY A 68 6.40 15.12 12.46
N LEU A 69 6.23 13.89 12.95
CA LEU A 69 6.96 12.70 12.52
C LEU A 69 6.11 11.86 11.57
N LEU A 70 6.76 11.17 10.63
CA LEU A 70 6.06 10.23 9.76
C LEU A 70 5.42 9.09 10.56
N GLY A 71 6.14 8.50 11.50
CA GLY A 71 5.68 7.46 12.42
C GLY A 71 5.26 7.98 13.79
N GLN A 72 4.95 7.06 14.70
CA GLN A 72 4.75 7.41 16.11
C GLN A 72 6.09 7.84 16.75
N PRO A 73 6.10 8.65 17.82
CA PRO A 73 7.34 9.11 18.45
C PRO A 73 8.32 8.00 18.86
N SER A 74 7.81 6.81 19.24
CA SER A 74 8.63 5.66 19.62
C SER A 74 9.08 4.78 18.45
N ALA A 75 8.60 5.04 17.22
CA ALA A 75 8.86 4.21 16.06
C ALA A 75 10.25 4.49 15.46
N SER A 76 10.92 3.47 14.96
CA SER A 76 12.11 3.58 14.11
C SER A 76 11.73 3.81 12.64
N TYR A 77 10.60 3.25 12.19
CA TYR A 77 10.14 3.32 10.79
C TYR A 77 8.67 3.65 10.66
N ALA A 78 8.31 3.99 9.43
CA ALA A 78 7.00 4.44 9.02
C ALA A 78 6.63 3.75 7.70
N PHE A 79 5.42 3.19 7.62
CA PHE A 79 4.86 2.76 6.34
C PHE A 79 4.41 3.96 5.52
N VAL A 80 4.69 3.89 4.22
CA VAL A 80 4.27 4.88 3.21
C VAL A 80 3.90 4.16 1.91
N GLY A 81 2.96 4.75 1.17
CA GLY A 81 2.54 4.26 -0.14
C GLY A 81 3.07 5.14 -1.27
N PRO A 82 3.43 4.59 -2.43
CA PRO A 82 3.86 5.38 -3.58
C PRO A 82 2.71 6.22 -4.17
N THR A 83 2.91 7.54 -4.29
CA THR A 83 1.84 8.50 -4.62
C THR A 83 1.12 8.18 -5.94
N ARG A 84 1.86 7.73 -6.94
CA ARG A 84 1.39 7.30 -8.28
C ARG A 84 0.19 6.33 -8.27
N PHE A 85 0.02 5.52 -7.22
CA PHE A 85 -1.07 4.54 -7.13
C PHE A 85 -2.39 5.16 -6.68
N TYR A 86 -2.34 6.42 -6.25
CA TYR A 86 -3.49 7.25 -5.90
C TYR A 86 -3.75 8.31 -6.96
N GLN A 87 -3.18 8.12 -8.16
CA GLN A 87 -3.42 8.93 -9.35
C GLN A 87 -4.10 8.06 -10.44
N PRO A 88 -5.23 8.50 -11.01
CA PRO A 88 -5.97 9.73 -10.71
C PRO A 88 -6.50 9.78 -9.25
N PRO A 89 -6.79 10.98 -8.71
CA PRO A 89 -7.24 11.15 -7.33
C PRO A 89 -8.38 10.20 -6.95
N LEU A 90 -8.26 9.56 -5.78
CA LEU A 90 -9.24 8.60 -5.28
C LEU A 90 -10.08 9.19 -4.15
N PRO A 91 -11.30 8.66 -3.91
CA PRO A 91 -12.08 9.00 -2.73
C PRO A 91 -11.31 8.71 -1.44
N VAL A 92 -11.40 9.62 -0.46
CA VAL A 92 -10.67 9.52 0.81
C VAL A 92 -10.93 8.20 1.55
N ASN A 93 -12.12 7.60 1.42
CA ASN A 93 -12.41 6.32 2.08
C ASN A 93 -11.81 5.09 1.39
N GLN A 94 -11.33 5.22 0.15
CA GLN A 94 -10.69 4.15 -0.60
C GLN A 94 -9.17 4.12 -0.37
N ILE A 95 -8.53 5.29 -0.24
CA ILE A 95 -7.07 5.38 -0.09
C ILE A 95 -6.54 4.58 1.11
N PRO A 96 -7.11 4.68 2.34
CA PRO A 96 -6.65 3.91 3.49
C PRO A 96 -6.72 2.40 3.28
N GLN A 97 -7.67 1.91 2.47
CA GLN A 97 -7.84 0.48 2.24
C GLN A 97 -6.65 -0.15 1.50
N TYR A 98 -5.91 0.66 0.73
CA TYR A 98 -4.72 0.17 0.04
C TYR A 98 -3.67 -0.28 1.05
N PRO A 99 -3.10 0.56 1.94
CA PRO A 99 -2.14 0.11 2.97
C PRO A 99 -2.79 -0.64 4.15
N GLY A 100 -3.97 -1.25 3.98
CA GLY A 100 -4.66 -1.98 5.05
C GLY A 100 -5.14 -1.13 6.23
N LEU A 101 -5.31 0.18 6.05
CA LEU A 101 -5.82 1.10 7.06
C LEU A 101 -7.35 1.21 6.99
N ILE A 102 -7.97 1.45 8.13
CA ILE A 102 -9.41 1.69 8.24
C ILE A 102 -9.68 3.19 8.12
N TYR A 103 -10.56 3.57 7.19
CA TYR A 103 -11.05 4.95 7.11
C TYR A 103 -11.82 5.32 8.40
N ARG A 104 -11.53 6.51 8.95
CA ARG A 104 -12.14 7.01 10.19
C ARG A 104 -12.83 8.35 9.97
N ALA A 105 -14.15 8.31 9.79
CA ALA A 105 -14.97 9.51 9.61
C ALA A 105 -14.95 10.44 10.84
N ASP A 106 -14.78 9.88 12.04
CA ASP A 106 -14.78 10.55 13.34
C ASP A 106 -13.44 11.20 13.73
N LYS A 107 -12.41 11.09 12.87
CA LYS A 107 -11.03 11.47 13.17
C LYS A 107 -10.55 12.60 12.27
N THR A 108 -9.64 13.42 12.79
CA THR A 108 -8.91 14.41 12.00
C THR A 108 -7.97 13.65 11.06
N LEU A 109 -8.07 13.95 9.76
CA LEU A 109 -7.21 13.38 8.72
C LEU A 109 -6.00 14.27 8.53
N TYR A 110 -4.82 13.67 8.62
CA TYR A 110 -3.57 14.25 8.15
C TYR A 110 -3.17 13.52 6.87
N ALA A 111 -3.13 14.25 5.76
CA ALA A 111 -2.65 13.73 4.49
C ALA A 111 -1.27 14.32 4.22
N ILE A 112 -0.29 13.44 4.06
CA ILE A 112 1.13 13.78 4.01
C ILE A 112 1.68 13.26 2.69
N ARG A 113 2.28 14.13 1.89
CA ARG A 113 3.04 13.76 0.71
C ARG A 113 4.51 14.13 0.88
N CYS A 114 5.41 13.17 0.67
CA CYS A 114 6.84 13.36 0.78
C CYS A 114 7.48 13.26 -0.59
N GLN A 115 8.25 14.27 -0.97
CA GLN A 115 8.95 14.33 -2.26
C GLN A 115 10.41 14.72 -2.06
N PRO A 116 11.22 13.91 -1.33
CA PRO A 116 12.61 14.24 -1.08
C PRO A 116 13.42 14.29 -2.38
N ARG A 117 14.31 15.28 -2.48
CA ARG A 117 15.25 15.40 -3.60
C ARG A 117 16.27 14.27 -3.59
N ASN A 118 16.65 13.82 -2.39
CA ASN A 118 17.49 12.66 -2.18
C ASN A 118 16.69 11.54 -1.50
N ALA A 119 16.46 10.44 -2.20
CA ALA A 119 15.73 9.28 -1.65
C ALA A 119 16.41 8.70 -0.40
N GLU A 120 17.73 8.85 -0.26
CA GLU A 120 18.48 8.35 0.91
C GLU A 120 18.08 9.01 2.24
N GLU A 121 17.49 10.21 2.21
CA GLU A 121 16.98 10.90 3.41
C GLU A 121 15.92 10.06 4.13
N LEU A 122 15.03 9.45 3.35
CA LEU A 122 14.00 8.55 3.87
C LEU A 122 14.45 7.09 3.90
N ALA A 123 15.52 6.75 3.16
CA ALA A 123 16.06 5.40 3.00
C ALA A 123 14.96 4.34 2.78
N PRO A 124 14.12 4.51 1.74
CA PRO A 124 12.94 3.70 1.54
C PRO A 124 13.30 2.26 1.21
N LEU A 125 12.63 1.33 1.89
CA LEU A 125 12.81 -0.10 1.78
C LEU A 125 11.49 -0.73 1.37
N LEU A 126 11.47 -1.49 0.27
CA LEU A 126 10.27 -2.25 -0.10
C LEU A 126 9.96 -3.24 1.04
N ALA A 127 8.72 -3.21 1.54
CA ALA A 127 8.30 -3.97 2.71
C ALA A 127 8.07 -5.45 2.37
N THR A 128 9.17 -6.14 2.07
CA THR A 128 9.21 -7.60 1.94
C THR A 128 9.84 -8.21 3.19
N TRP A 129 9.47 -9.45 3.52
CA TRP A 129 10.08 -10.16 4.64
C TRP A 129 11.62 -10.25 4.56
N PRO A 130 12.23 -10.62 3.41
CA PRO A 130 13.70 -10.63 3.30
C PRO A 130 14.34 -9.28 3.62
N ASN A 131 13.77 -8.19 3.10
CA ASN A 131 14.26 -6.83 3.35
C ASN A 131 14.12 -6.46 4.83
N ILE A 132 12.99 -6.79 5.45
CA ILE A 132 12.75 -6.54 6.88
C ILE A 132 13.71 -7.36 7.75
N TYR A 133 13.98 -8.61 7.41
CA TYR A 133 14.94 -9.43 8.17
C TYR A 133 16.36 -8.86 8.06
N ALA A 134 16.77 -8.42 6.87
CA ALA A 134 18.05 -7.75 6.69
C ALA A 134 18.15 -6.45 7.52
N LEU A 135 17.08 -5.66 7.54
CA LEU A 135 16.96 -4.44 8.35
C LEU A 135 17.09 -4.75 9.84
N LEU A 136 16.25 -5.65 10.36
CA LEU A 136 16.21 -6.04 11.77
C LEU A 136 17.55 -6.65 12.22
N LYS A 137 18.13 -7.52 11.40
CA LYS A 137 19.45 -8.12 11.67
C LYS A 137 20.52 -7.06 11.81
N THR A 138 20.53 -6.06 10.93
CA THR A 138 21.52 -4.97 10.96
C THR A 138 21.29 -4.05 12.17
N GLU A 139 20.07 -3.55 12.36
CA GLU A 139 19.75 -2.60 13.43
C GLU A 139 19.94 -3.21 14.82
N LEU A 140 19.44 -4.43 15.03
CA LEU A 140 19.54 -5.11 16.31
C LEU A 140 20.93 -5.71 16.54
N GLY A 141 21.62 -6.15 15.49
CA GLY A 141 23.01 -6.58 15.56
C GLY A 141 23.95 -5.44 16.00
N ASN A 142 23.72 -4.23 15.52
CA ASN A 142 24.48 -3.03 15.93
C ASN A 142 24.27 -2.66 17.41
N LYS A 143 23.25 -3.20 18.08
CA LYS A 143 23.06 -3.05 19.53
C LYS A 143 23.89 -4.05 20.36
N GLY A 144 24.67 -4.93 19.73
CA GLY A 144 25.55 -5.89 20.41
C GLY A 144 24.80 -7.07 21.06
N TYR A 145 23.62 -7.39 20.56
CA TYR A 145 22.80 -8.50 21.04
C TYR A 145 23.44 -9.87 20.76
N ALA A 146 23.22 -10.81 21.67
CA ALA A 146 23.78 -12.16 21.64
C ALA A 146 22.71 -13.20 21.96
N CYS A 147 22.87 -14.41 21.37
CA CYS A 147 21.90 -15.49 21.47
C CYS A 147 22.45 -16.69 22.27
N PRO A 148 21.60 -17.41 23.03
CA PRO A 148 20.15 -17.24 23.13
C PRO A 148 19.74 -16.00 23.94
N ALA A 149 18.53 -15.50 23.70
CA ALA A 149 18.04 -14.33 24.43
C ALA A 149 17.63 -14.65 25.87
N SER A 150 17.94 -13.74 26.79
CA SER A 150 17.41 -13.80 28.16
C SER A 150 15.88 -13.65 28.16
N PRO A 151 15.16 -14.31 29.09
CA PRO A 151 13.72 -14.11 29.26
C PRO A 151 13.37 -12.62 29.46
N GLY A 152 12.31 -12.15 28.80
CA GLY A 152 11.87 -10.76 28.85
C GLY A 152 12.68 -9.77 27.99
N ALA A 153 13.75 -10.22 27.33
CA ALA A 153 14.52 -9.38 26.40
C ALA A 153 13.94 -9.43 24.98
N GLY A 154 12.77 -8.82 24.77
CA GLY A 154 12.01 -8.91 23.51
C GLY A 154 12.80 -8.52 22.25
N GLU A 155 13.58 -7.43 22.28
CA GLU A 155 14.40 -7.03 21.12
C GLU A 155 15.55 -8.01 20.86
N ASN A 156 16.13 -8.61 21.90
CA ASN A 156 17.16 -9.64 21.74
C ASN A 156 16.55 -10.96 21.21
N ALA A 157 15.34 -11.32 21.66
CA ALA A 157 14.60 -12.46 21.14
C ALA A 157 14.25 -12.28 19.65
N LEU A 158 13.81 -11.07 19.26
CA LEU A 158 13.60 -10.69 17.87
C LEU A 158 14.89 -10.84 17.05
N TYR A 159 16.01 -10.31 17.54
CA TYR A 159 17.31 -10.48 16.90
C TYR A 159 17.66 -11.96 16.70
N CYS A 160 17.49 -12.79 17.73
CA CYS A 160 17.81 -14.21 17.65
C CYS A 160 16.96 -14.99 16.64
N LEU A 161 15.72 -14.56 16.36
CA LEU A 161 14.89 -15.19 15.34
C LEU A 161 15.32 -14.84 13.91
N VAL A 162 15.85 -13.63 13.69
CA VAL A 162 16.18 -13.15 12.33
C VAL A 162 17.68 -13.23 12.00
N LYS A 163 18.57 -13.37 12.98
CA LYS A 163 20.03 -13.29 12.76
C LYS A 163 20.55 -14.33 11.77
N ASP A 164 19.96 -15.52 11.77
CA ASP A 164 20.39 -16.66 10.97
C ASP A 164 19.59 -16.78 9.67
N TYR A 165 18.59 -15.91 9.43
CA TYR A 165 17.86 -15.89 8.17
C TYR A 165 18.82 -15.63 7.01
N GLN A 166 18.66 -16.41 5.95
CA GLN A 166 19.35 -16.27 4.68
C GLN A 166 18.32 -16.35 3.55
N ASP A 167 18.30 -15.32 2.69
CA ASP A 167 17.47 -15.32 1.49
C ASP A 167 18.08 -16.26 0.45
N THR A 168 17.78 -17.55 0.59
CA THR A 168 18.36 -18.61 -0.22
C THR A 168 17.57 -18.75 -1.52
N PRO A 169 18.21 -18.61 -2.70
CA PRO A 169 17.52 -18.76 -3.97
C PRO A 169 17.11 -20.23 -4.20
N SER A 170 15.92 -20.43 -4.75
CA SER A 170 15.41 -21.73 -5.20
C SER A 170 14.96 -21.68 -6.66
N VAL A 171 15.02 -22.83 -7.33
CA VAL A 171 14.42 -23.01 -8.66
C VAL A 171 12.90 -23.02 -8.62
N VAL A 172 12.30 -23.28 -7.45
CA VAL A 172 10.87 -23.22 -7.21
C VAL A 172 10.58 -21.95 -6.40
N SER A 173 9.96 -20.95 -7.01
CA SER A 173 9.72 -19.65 -6.37
C SER A 173 8.91 -19.74 -5.08
N SER A 174 7.99 -20.70 -4.98
CA SER A 174 7.22 -20.92 -3.75
C SER A 174 8.09 -21.35 -2.57
N ASP A 175 9.21 -22.03 -2.80
CA ASP A 175 10.09 -22.45 -1.71
C ASP A 175 10.79 -21.25 -1.07
N SER A 176 11.32 -20.33 -1.89
CA SER A 176 11.95 -19.10 -1.38
C SER A 176 10.94 -18.21 -0.63
N ILE A 177 9.70 -18.11 -1.15
CA ILE A 177 8.62 -17.39 -0.46
C ILE A 177 8.25 -18.09 0.85
N TYR A 178 8.13 -19.42 0.84
CA TYR A 178 7.79 -20.21 2.02
C TYR A 178 8.81 -20.02 3.15
N LEU A 179 10.12 -20.09 2.84
CA LEU A 179 11.18 -19.88 3.82
C LEU A 179 11.12 -18.49 4.47
N ALA A 180 10.79 -17.46 3.69
CA ALA A 180 10.58 -16.12 4.23
C ALA A 180 9.35 -16.08 5.16
N LEU A 181 8.22 -16.67 4.73
CA LEU A 181 6.99 -16.68 5.53
C LEU A 181 7.09 -17.53 6.80
N GLU A 182 7.88 -18.59 6.81
CA GLU A 182 8.07 -19.43 8.00
C GLU A 182 8.64 -18.64 9.18
N VAL A 183 9.64 -17.80 8.94
CA VAL A 183 10.20 -16.91 9.97
C VAL A 183 9.16 -15.88 10.40
N ALA A 184 8.39 -15.32 9.46
CA ALA A 184 7.33 -14.35 9.77
C ALA A 184 6.29 -14.90 10.75
N VAL A 185 5.87 -16.15 10.54
CA VAL A 185 4.94 -16.83 11.43
C VAL A 185 5.49 -16.95 12.84
N GLN A 186 6.78 -17.26 12.99
CA GLN A 186 7.43 -17.34 14.31
C GLN A 186 7.49 -15.98 15.01
N LEU A 187 7.72 -14.89 14.27
CA LEU A 187 7.73 -13.53 14.81
C LEU A 187 6.39 -13.17 15.46
N PHE A 188 5.27 -13.46 14.79
CA PHE A 188 3.94 -13.14 15.32
C PHE A 188 3.39 -14.17 16.32
N ALA A 189 3.95 -15.38 16.37
CA ALA A 189 3.63 -16.35 17.42
C ALA A 189 4.09 -15.90 18.81
N ASN A 190 5.05 -14.98 18.89
CA ASN A 190 5.53 -14.39 20.14
C ASN A 190 4.88 -13.00 20.39
N PRO A 191 4.05 -12.83 21.42
CA PRO A 191 3.35 -11.57 21.69
C PRO A 191 4.27 -10.37 21.94
N ASP A 192 5.40 -10.55 22.62
CA ASP A 192 6.35 -9.47 22.91
C ASP A 192 7.01 -8.97 21.62
N ILE A 193 7.39 -9.91 20.75
CA ILE A 193 7.98 -9.60 19.45
C ILE A 193 6.96 -8.94 18.53
N SER A 194 5.73 -9.47 18.47
CA SER A 194 4.62 -8.87 17.74
C SER A 194 4.37 -7.41 18.19
N ASN A 195 4.40 -7.16 19.50
CA ASN A 195 4.25 -5.80 20.02
C ASN A 195 5.43 -4.89 19.65
N ILE A 196 6.66 -5.39 19.64
CA ILE A 196 7.84 -4.63 19.17
C ILE A 196 7.69 -4.29 17.68
N LEU A 197 7.36 -5.27 16.83
CA LEU A 197 7.12 -5.05 15.40
C LEU A 197 6.07 -3.97 15.16
N LYS A 198 4.96 -4.03 15.88
CA LYS A 198 3.89 -3.03 15.81
C LYS A 198 4.35 -1.64 16.25
N THR A 199 4.97 -1.53 17.43
CA THR A 199 5.25 -0.23 18.07
C THR A 199 6.50 0.46 17.53
N ARG A 200 7.50 -0.31 17.09
CA ARG A 200 8.79 0.19 16.61
C ARG A 200 8.84 0.27 15.10
N TYR A 201 8.24 -0.68 14.40
CA TYR A 201 8.35 -0.80 12.93
C TYR A 201 7.03 -0.56 12.20
N GLY A 202 5.91 -0.42 12.94
CA GLY A 202 4.59 -0.28 12.32
C GLY A 202 4.13 -1.54 11.58
N ILE A 203 4.72 -2.70 11.88
CA ILE A 203 4.43 -3.98 11.24
C ILE A 203 3.36 -4.70 12.08
N TYR A 204 2.17 -4.89 11.49
CA TYR A 204 1.02 -5.54 12.13
C TYR A 204 0.87 -7.00 11.68
N GLN A 205 0.05 -7.79 12.36
CA GLN A 205 -0.10 -9.22 12.07
C GLN A 205 -0.68 -9.51 10.67
N GLU A 206 -1.42 -8.55 10.11
CA GLU A 206 -2.02 -8.61 8.78
C GLU A 206 -1.01 -8.31 7.65
N PHE A 207 0.20 -7.88 8.01
CA PHE A 207 1.24 -7.55 7.04
C PHE A 207 1.69 -8.80 6.27
N SER A 208 1.54 -8.74 4.95
CA SER A 208 1.86 -9.85 4.05
C SER A 208 3.37 -10.13 3.95
N GLY A 209 4.17 -9.05 4.01
CA GLY A 209 5.61 -9.07 3.69
C GLY A 209 5.94 -9.57 2.29
N LEU A 210 4.99 -9.48 1.36
CA LEU A 210 5.20 -9.80 -0.06
C LEU A 210 5.56 -8.57 -0.90
N GLY A 211 5.72 -7.40 -0.27
CA GLY A 211 5.99 -6.13 -0.96
C GLY A 211 4.75 -5.48 -1.57
N TRP A 212 3.56 -6.01 -1.27
CA TRP A 212 2.27 -5.48 -1.70
C TRP A 212 1.28 -5.52 -0.54
N SER A 213 0.41 -4.52 -0.50
CA SER A 213 -0.67 -4.43 0.44
C SER A 213 -1.85 -5.32 0.05
N ILE A 214 -2.51 -5.93 1.04
CA ILE A 214 -3.68 -6.79 0.84
C ILE A 214 -4.95 -6.02 1.20
N LYS A 215 -5.89 -5.90 0.25
CA LYS A 215 -7.19 -5.27 0.50
C LYS A 215 -8.18 -6.25 1.12
N THR A 216 -8.53 -6.11 2.40
CA THR A 216 -9.62 -6.90 3.00
C THR A 216 -10.91 -6.09 3.12
N TYR A 217 -12.06 -6.74 2.89
CA TYR A 217 -13.38 -6.15 3.13
C TYR A 217 -13.93 -6.50 4.52
N ASP A 218 -13.41 -7.58 5.11
CA ASP A 218 -13.76 -8.05 6.45
C ASP A 218 -12.52 -8.02 7.33
N ASN A 219 -12.50 -7.08 8.27
CA ASN A 219 -11.42 -6.97 9.22
C ASN A 219 -11.45 -8.21 10.14
N TYR A 220 -10.33 -8.94 10.18
CA TYR A 220 -10.01 -10.05 11.11
C TYR A 220 -10.50 -11.47 10.79
N ALA A 221 -11.12 -11.73 9.63
CA ALA A 221 -11.41 -13.11 9.23
C ALA A 221 -10.14 -13.81 8.68
N PRO A 222 -9.88 -15.10 9.01
CA PRO A 222 -8.85 -15.88 8.36
C PRO A 222 -9.04 -15.87 6.83
N MET A 223 -7.99 -15.53 6.10
CA MET A 223 -8.02 -15.45 4.63
C MET A 223 -7.33 -16.66 3.99
N SER A 224 -7.85 -17.13 2.87
CA SER A 224 -7.15 -18.12 2.04
C SER A 224 -6.05 -17.46 1.21
N ALA A 225 -5.06 -18.25 0.77
CA ALA A 225 -4.01 -17.75 -0.12
C ALA A 225 -4.58 -17.16 -1.43
N HIS A 226 -5.68 -17.72 -1.95
CA HIS A 226 -6.36 -17.18 -3.13
C HIS A 226 -6.90 -15.76 -2.89
N VAL A 227 -7.53 -15.51 -1.74
CA VAL A 227 -8.04 -14.18 -1.36
C VAL A 227 -6.88 -13.20 -1.22
N VAL A 228 -5.82 -13.59 -0.50
CA VAL A 228 -4.61 -12.77 -0.32
C VAL A 228 -3.99 -12.36 -1.66
N LEU A 229 -3.76 -13.31 -2.56
CA LEU A 229 -3.10 -13.05 -3.84
C LEU A 229 -3.96 -12.24 -4.81
N SER A 230 -5.28 -12.45 -4.80
CA SER A 230 -6.21 -11.68 -5.65
C SER A 230 -6.40 -10.23 -5.18
N GLN A 231 -6.05 -9.93 -3.92
CA GLN A 231 -6.22 -8.63 -3.28
C GLN A 231 -4.91 -7.87 -3.07
N ALA A 232 -3.77 -8.37 -3.56
CA ALA A 232 -2.46 -7.73 -3.50
C ALA A 232 -2.31 -6.70 -4.64
N VAL A 233 -2.28 -5.39 -4.33
CA VAL A 233 -2.43 -4.35 -5.38
C VAL A 233 -1.39 -3.23 -5.34
N VAL A 234 -0.97 -2.74 -4.17
CA VAL A 234 -0.11 -1.56 -4.06
C VAL A 234 1.20 -1.86 -3.34
N PRO A 235 2.36 -1.43 -3.86
CA PRO A 235 3.62 -1.59 -3.17
C PRO A 235 3.65 -0.85 -1.84
N GLU A 236 4.23 -1.47 -0.82
CA GLU A 236 4.40 -0.87 0.50
C GLU A 236 5.87 -0.63 0.79
N TYR A 237 6.20 0.56 1.29
CA TYR A 237 7.56 0.90 1.68
C TYR A 237 7.65 1.25 3.16
N LEU A 238 8.73 0.81 3.79
CA LEU A 238 9.20 1.29 5.09
C LEU A 238 10.21 2.42 4.85
N VAL A 239 9.99 3.57 5.48
CA VAL A 239 10.95 4.68 5.53
C VAL A 239 11.36 4.94 6.97
N LYS A 240 12.54 5.53 7.18
CA LYS A 240 12.96 5.99 8.51
C LYS A 240 11.89 6.92 9.11
N ASN A 241 11.72 6.85 10.42
CA ASN A 241 10.82 7.75 11.14
C ASN A 241 11.43 9.18 11.22
N ALA A 242 11.33 9.90 10.10
CA ALA A 242 11.83 11.25 9.94
C ALA A 242 10.75 12.29 10.30
N THR A 243 11.20 13.50 10.62
CA THR A 243 10.32 14.67 10.64
C THR A 243 9.81 15.03 9.25
N LEU A 244 8.68 15.73 9.16
CA LEU A 244 8.18 16.21 7.86
C LEU A 244 9.21 17.06 7.12
N ALA A 245 9.98 17.88 7.83
CA ALA A 245 11.04 18.69 7.23
C ALA A 245 12.17 17.85 6.62
N GLN A 246 12.66 16.84 7.35
CA GLN A 246 13.71 15.93 6.86
C GLN A 246 13.26 15.12 5.65
N GLY A 247 12.01 14.67 5.63
CA GLY A 247 11.45 13.93 4.50
C GLY A 247 11.01 14.81 3.31
N GLU A 248 11.25 16.12 3.37
CA GLU A 248 10.70 17.12 2.44
C GLU A 248 9.19 16.92 2.21
N CYS A 249 8.48 16.64 3.29
CA CYS A 249 7.05 16.33 3.28
C CYS A 249 6.20 17.58 3.43
N ARG A 250 5.12 17.63 2.66
CA ARG A 250 4.03 18.61 2.81
C ARG A 250 2.82 17.89 3.37
N CYS A 251 2.15 18.54 4.30
CA CYS A 251 1.04 17.98 5.03
C CYS A 251 -0.15 18.93 5.00
N ILE A 252 -1.36 18.39 5.01
CA ILE A 252 -2.59 19.13 5.28
C ILE A 252 -3.34 18.46 6.43
N ARG A 253 -4.07 19.27 7.21
CA ARG A 253 -4.97 18.80 8.26
C ARG A 253 -6.42 19.05 7.82
N VAL A 254 -7.24 18.01 7.90
CA VAL A 254 -8.65 18.04 7.50
C VAL A 254 -9.52 17.53 8.64
N GLU A 255 -10.30 18.43 9.24
CA GLU A 255 -11.25 18.04 10.29
C GLU A 255 -12.40 17.17 9.74
N PRO A 256 -13.10 16.42 10.59
CA PRO A 256 -14.32 15.72 10.18
C PRO A 256 -15.36 16.68 9.58
N TYR A 257 -15.90 16.33 8.41
CA TYR A 257 -17.07 16.99 7.82
C TYR A 257 -17.90 16.01 7.00
N ALA A 258 -19.18 16.34 6.79
CA ALA A 258 -20.10 15.49 6.04
C ALA A 258 -19.69 15.39 4.56
N GLY A 259 -19.55 14.16 4.05
CA GLY A 259 -19.17 13.90 2.67
C GLY A 259 -17.66 13.80 2.43
N ARG A 260 -16.81 13.95 3.45
CA ARG A 260 -15.34 13.83 3.32
C ARG A 260 -14.93 12.49 2.73
N GLU A 261 -15.67 11.43 3.03
CA GLU A 261 -15.42 10.07 2.56
C GLU A 261 -15.49 9.91 1.03
N THR A 262 -16.28 10.75 0.35
CA THR A 262 -16.45 10.70 -1.11
C THR A 262 -15.67 11.77 -1.85
N ASP A 263 -15.14 12.78 -1.14
CA ASP A 263 -14.26 13.75 -1.75
C ASP A 263 -12.96 13.09 -2.25
N LEU A 264 -12.44 13.58 -3.36
CA LEU A 264 -11.19 13.09 -3.94
C LEU A 264 -10.01 13.74 -3.20
N LEU A 265 -9.06 12.93 -2.78
CA LEU A 265 -7.79 13.43 -2.26
C LEU A 265 -6.77 13.44 -3.39
N ASP A 266 -6.52 14.61 -3.94
CA ASP A 266 -5.47 14.82 -4.94
C ASP A 266 -4.11 14.99 -4.24
N PRO A 267 -3.12 14.12 -4.49
CA PRO A 267 -1.78 14.30 -3.97
C PRO A 267 -1.10 15.61 -4.42
N ASP A 268 -1.43 16.14 -5.61
CA ASP A 268 -0.85 17.40 -6.10
C ASP A 268 -1.38 18.60 -5.32
N PHE A 269 -2.64 18.57 -4.90
CA PHE A 269 -3.18 19.56 -3.98
C PHE A 269 -2.42 19.62 -2.65
N ILE A 270 -2.05 18.46 -2.07
CA ILE A 270 -1.22 18.42 -0.86
C ILE A 270 0.13 19.11 -1.11
N SER A 271 0.75 18.85 -2.25
CA SER A 271 2.01 19.50 -2.63
C SER A 271 1.88 21.01 -2.84
N GLN A 272 0.72 21.51 -3.25
CA GLN A 272 0.50 22.93 -3.48
C GLN A 272 0.22 23.71 -2.19
N VAL A 273 -0.73 23.23 -1.38
CA VAL A 273 -1.23 23.99 -0.22
C VAL A 273 -0.66 23.53 1.11
N GLY A 274 -0.12 22.31 1.19
CA GLY A 274 0.41 21.75 2.43
C GLY A 274 1.70 22.42 2.88
N SER A 275 2.10 22.21 4.13
CA SER A 275 3.41 22.60 4.64
C SER A 275 3.83 21.65 5.76
N ALA A 276 5.02 21.85 6.35
CA ALA A 276 5.46 21.08 7.51
C ALA A 276 4.56 21.27 8.75
N ASP A 277 3.79 22.36 8.81
CA ASP A 277 2.90 22.68 9.94
C ASP A 277 1.49 22.10 9.78
N CYS A 278 1.23 21.34 8.69
CA CYS A 278 -0.07 20.75 8.39
C CYS A 278 -1.24 21.78 8.42
N PRO A 279 -1.25 22.80 7.55
CA PRO A 279 -2.33 23.80 7.51
C PRO A 279 -3.71 23.18 7.41
N ILE A 280 -4.69 23.84 8.05
CA ILE A 280 -6.09 23.41 8.02
C ILE A 280 -6.67 23.64 6.64
N VAL A 281 -7.24 22.59 6.07
CA VAL A 281 -8.05 22.64 4.86
C VAL A 281 -9.50 22.30 5.22
N ASN A 282 -10.41 23.24 4.97
CA ASN A 282 -11.83 23.11 5.36
C ASN A 282 -12.58 22.05 4.56
N ASN A 283 -12.22 21.83 3.28
CA ASN A 283 -12.76 20.76 2.46
C ASN A 283 -11.79 20.41 1.31
N LEU A 284 -11.85 19.17 0.85
CA LEU A 284 -11.02 18.65 -0.23
C LEU A 284 -11.62 18.93 -1.63
N ARG A 285 -12.87 19.38 -1.73
CA ARG A 285 -13.57 19.61 -3.02
C ARG A 285 -12.94 20.67 -3.92
N ARG A 286 -12.16 21.59 -3.37
CA ARG A 286 -11.48 22.66 -4.13
C ARG A 286 -10.18 22.22 -4.81
N ALA A 287 -9.77 20.97 -4.65
CA ALA A 287 -8.55 20.39 -5.20
C ALA A 287 -8.68 19.97 -6.69
N ARG A 288 -9.51 20.65 -7.49
CA ARG A 288 -9.71 20.36 -8.92
C ARG A 288 -9.18 21.47 -9.81
#